data_AF-A0A2X0PB34-F1
#
_entry.id   AF-A0A2X0PB34-F1
#
_cell.length_a   1.000
_cell.length_b   1.000
_cell.length_c   1.000
_cell.angle_alpha   90.00
_cell.angle_beta   90.00
_cell.angle_gamma   90.00
#
_symmetry.space_group_name_H-M   'P 1'
#
loop_
_entity.id
_entity.type
_entity.pdbx_description
1 polymer ?
#
loop_
_entity_poly.entity_id
_entity_poly.type
_entity_poly.pdbx_seq_one_letter_code
_entity_poly.pdbx_strand_id
1 'polypeptide(L)'
;MDMSHGSSDGSTTAASCQISMLWNWYTIDFCFLSEQAHIRSVGAFVGAIVGVVVIVIALEALRRLSRDYDRQIKRSFHASLAQIQSDSSIKDELPAVPLFRPTFSQHLVRSIFYTIQFGTAYILMLLGMTYNGYILFAIFFGGFVGYLLCARDTATDHGDDSAAGRGECCV
;
A
#
# COMPACT_ATOMS: atom_id res chain seq x y z
N MET A 1 12.67 49.86 34.86
CA MET A 1 12.51 50.24 33.44
C MET A 1 12.47 48.93 32.68
N ASP A 2 11.27 48.36 32.57
CA ASP A 2 11.04 47.02 32.02
C ASP A 2 10.64 47.16 30.55
N MET A 3 11.36 46.45 29.68
CA MET A 3 11.12 46.46 28.24
C MET A 3 9.97 45.52 27.90
N SER A 4 8.84 46.09 27.46
CA SER A 4 7.75 45.37 26.83
C SER A 4 8.13 44.95 25.41
N HIS A 5 8.34 43.64 25.19
CA HIS A 5 8.26 43.04 23.86
C HIS A 5 6.80 42.65 23.60
N GLY A 6 6.09 43.48 22.82
CA GLY A 6 4.80 43.13 22.27
C GLY A 6 4.98 42.23 21.05
N SER A 7 4.75 40.92 21.23
CA SER A 7 4.60 39.99 20.12
C SER A 7 3.15 39.97 19.68
N SER A 8 2.95 40.41 18.45
CA SER A 8 1.71 40.33 17.69
C SER A 8 1.39 38.86 17.33
N ASP A 9 0.57 38.19 18.14
CA ASP A 9 -0.10 36.96 17.72
C ASP A 9 -1.47 37.31 17.13
N GLY A 10 -1.46 37.59 15.83
CA GLY A 10 -2.64 37.49 14.99
C GLY A 10 -2.97 36.02 14.77
N SER A 11 -3.66 35.39 15.72
CA SER A 11 -4.29 34.10 15.50
C SER A 11 -5.64 34.32 14.80
N THR A 12 -5.60 34.11 13.48
CA THR A 12 -6.76 33.79 12.67
C THR A 12 -7.62 32.73 13.37
N THR A 13 -8.93 32.89 13.28
CA THR A 13 -9.94 31.92 13.70
C THR A 13 -9.74 30.58 12.98
N ALA A 14 -8.85 29.74 13.53
CA ALA A 14 -8.72 28.34 13.14
C ALA A 14 -9.91 27.59 13.73
N ALA A 15 -10.78 27.08 12.86
CA ALA A 15 -11.90 26.22 13.22
C ALA A 15 -11.37 25.02 14.00
N SER A 16 -11.69 24.96 15.29
CA SER A 16 -11.24 23.93 16.22
C SER A 16 -11.72 22.55 15.77
N CYS A 17 -10.83 21.70 15.27
CA CYS A 17 -11.13 20.29 15.10
C CYS A 17 -11.32 19.66 16.47
N GLN A 18 -12.54 19.22 16.78
CA GLN A 18 -12.84 18.59 18.06
C GLN A 18 -12.34 17.13 18.02
N ILE A 19 -11.12 16.90 18.51
CA ILE A 19 -10.54 15.56 18.60
C ILE A 19 -11.25 14.81 19.74
N SER A 20 -12.30 14.07 19.41
CA SER A 20 -12.94 13.16 20.35
C SER A 20 -12.22 11.82 20.31
N MET A 21 -11.56 11.44 21.41
CA MET A 21 -10.90 10.14 21.60
C MET A 21 -11.88 9.02 22.02
N LEU A 22 -13.20 9.27 21.91
CA LEU A 22 -14.27 8.31 22.13
C LEU A 22 -14.91 7.95 20.78
N TRP A 23 -15.28 6.68 20.60
CA TRP A 23 -16.00 6.18 19.42
C TRP A 23 -17.14 7.13 19.01
N ASN A 24 -17.08 7.68 17.81
CA ASN A 24 -17.99 8.73 17.36
C ASN A 24 -18.65 8.44 15.99
N TRP A 25 -19.89 8.89 15.83
CA TRP A 25 -20.71 8.76 14.63
C TRP A 25 -21.08 10.12 14.02
N TYR A 26 -20.40 11.21 14.37
CA TYR A 26 -20.63 12.50 13.72
C TYR A 26 -20.01 12.54 12.31
N THR A 27 -20.72 13.20 11.39
CA THR A 27 -20.35 13.33 9.97
C THR A 27 -19.72 14.69 9.63
N ILE A 28 -19.49 15.54 10.64
CA ILE A 28 -19.10 16.96 10.49
C ILE A 28 -17.78 17.21 11.26
N ASP A 29 -16.86 17.98 10.67
CA ASP A 29 -15.62 18.53 11.28
C ASP A 29 -14.43 17.58 11.55
N PHE A 30 -13.97 16.80 10.57
CA PHE A 30 -12.67 16.13 10.63
C PHE A 30 -11.69 16.67 9.58
N CYS A 31 -10.49 17.03 10.01
CA CYS A 31 -9.38 17.33 9.12
C CYS A 31 -8.82 16.03 8.54
N PHE A 32 -9.06 15.79 7.24
CA PHE A 32 -8.69 14.54 6.58
C PHE A 32 -7.18 14.41 6.30
N LEU A 33 -6.43 15.53 6.13
CA LEU A 33 -4.97 15.50 5.98
C LEU A 33 -4.28 16.88 6.05
N SER A 34 -5.00 17.99 5.89
CA SER A 34 -4.49 19.36 6.14
C SER A 34 -5.62 20.27 6.64
N GLU A 35 -5.26 21.30 7.41
CA GLU A 35 -6.20 22.31 7.95
C GLU A 35 -7.02 23.05 6.87
N GLN A 36 -6.66 22.94 5.59
CA GLN A 36 -7.25 23.72 4.49
C GLN A 36 -8.33 22.97 3.70
N ALA A 37 -8.59 21.69 4.01
CA ALA A 37 -9.70 20.93 3.42
C ALA A 37 -10.91 20.91 4.36
N HIS A 38 -11.51 22.08 4.61
CA HIS A 38 -12.68 22.18 5.49
C HIS A 38 -13.93 21.65 4.77
N ILE A 39 -14.26 20.39 5.04
CA ILE A 39 -15.45 19.71 4.53
C ILE A 39 -16.69 20.27 5.25
N ARG A 40 -17.34 21.28 4.66
CA ARG A 40 -18.61 21.85 5.15
C ARG A 40 -19.86 21.21 4.54
N SER A 41 -19.71 20.18 3.70
CA SER A 41 -20.83 19.57 2.96
C SER A 41 -20.86 18.04 3.10
N VAL A 42 -22.09 17.50 3.14
CA VAL A 42 -22.35 16.05 3.14
C VAL A 42 -21.75 15.38 1.90
N GLY A 43 -21.69 16.08 0.76
CA GLY A 43 -21.08 15.56 -0.46
C GLY A 43 -19.58 15.32 -0.32
N ALA A 44 -18.85 16.23 0.33
CA ALA A 44 -17.42 16.06 0.57
C ALA A 44 -17.12 14.99 1.64
N PHE A 45 -18.04 14.77 2.60
CA PHE A 45 -17.98 13.64 3.54
C PHE A 45 -18.05 12.28 2.81
N VAL A 46 -19.04 12.11 1.92
CA VAL A 46 -19.17 10.90 1.10
C VAL A 46 -17.94 10.72 0.20
N GLY A 47 -17.43 11.81 -0.38
CA GLY A 47 -16.19 11.81 -1.15
C GLY A 47 -14.99 11.30 -0.34
N ALA A 48 -14.87 11.69 0.93
CA ALA A 48 -13.82 11.19 1.81
C ALA A 48 -13.95 9.67 2.07
N ILE A 49 -15.17 9.17 2.34
CA ILE A 49 -15.43 7.73 2.52
C ILE A 49 -15.04 6.94 1.28
N VAL A 50 -15.49 7.37 0.10
CA VAL A 50 -15.15 6.71 -1.17
C VAL A 50 -13.64 6.79 -1.41
N GLY A 51 -13.02 7.92 -1.12
CA GLY A 51 -11.57 8.10 -1.19
C GLY A 51 -10.82 7.09 -0.32
N VAL A 52 -11.25 6.88 0.93
CA VAL A 52 -10.66 5.87 1.83
C VAL A 52 -10.81 4.46 1.25
N VAL A 53 -11.99 4.08 0.78
CA VAL A 53 -12.22 2.77 0.15
C VAL A 53 -11.29 2.58 -1.04
N VAL A 54 -11.19 3.57 -1.93
CA VAL A 54 -10.31 3.53 -3.11
C VAL A 54 -8.84 3.43 -2.71
N ILE A 55 -8.39 4.20 -1.72
CA ILE A 55 -7.01 4.15 -1.21
C ILE A 55 -6.68 2.75 -0.65
N VAL A 56 -7.60 2.13 0.11
CA VAL A 56 -7.38 0.79 0.67
C VAL A 56 -7.33 -0.27 -0.44
N ILE A 57 -8.21 -0.17 -1.45
CA ILE A 57 -8.18 -1.07 -2.62
C ILE A 57 -6.86 -0.90 -3.39
N ALA A 58 -6.44 0.34 -3.64
CA ALA A 58 -5.19 0.65 -4.34
C ALA A 58 -3.95 0.16 -3.56
N LEU A 59 -3.94 0.28 -2.24
CA LEU A 59 -2.90 -0.27 -1.37
C LEU A 59 -2.81 -1.80 -1.53
N GLU A 60 -3.94 -2.51 -1.58
CA GLU A 60 -3.94 -3.96 -1.77
C GLU A 60 -3.48 -4.35 -3.17
N ALA A 61 -3.88 -3.59 -4.21
CA ALA A 61 -3.37 -3.77 -5.56
C ALA A 61 -1.84 -3.56 -5.62
N LEU A 62 -1.33 -2.49 -5.03
CA LEU A 62 0.12 -2.21 -4.97
C LEU A 62 0.89 -3.30 -4.22
N ARG A 63 0.33 -3.84 -3.13
CA ARG A 63 0.91 -5.00 -2.44
C ARG A 63 1.01 -6.20 -3.37
N ARG A 64 0.00 -6.47 -4.20
CA ARG A 64 0.06 -7.56 -5.18
C ARG A 64 1.08 -7.31 -6.28
N LEU A 65 1.06 -6.14 -6.90
CA LEU A 65 2.04 -5.77 -7.91
C LEU A 65 3.47 -5.94 -7.38
N SER A 66 3.73 -5.57 -6.13
CA SER A 66 5.05 -5.77 -5.52
C SER A 66 5.43 -7.25 -5.38
N ARG A 67 4.48 -8.13 -5.01
CA ARG A 67 4.73 -9.58 -4.93
C ARG A 67 4.92 -10.21 -6.32
N ASP A 68 4.13 -9.79 -7.30
CA ASP A 68 4.22 -10.31 -8.66
C ASP A 68 5.51 -9.86 -9.34
N TYR A 69 5.92 -8.62 -9.12
CA TYR A 69 7.22 -8.12 -9.56
C TYR A 69 8.38 -8.95 -8.96
N ASP A 70 8.34 -9.23 -7.65
CA ASP A 70 9.33 -10.09 -7.00
C ASP A 70 9.32 -11.53 -7.55
N ARG A 71 8.16 -12.09 -7.91
CA ARG A 71 8.06 -13.42 -8.55
C ARG A 71 8.67 -13.42 -9.95
N GLN A 72 8.39 -12.40 -10.76
CA GLN A 72 8.93 -12.30 -12.13
C GLN A 72 10.45 -12.22 -12.11
N ILE A 73 11.02 -11.44 -11.19
CA ILE A 73 12.48 -11.35 -11.01
C ILE A 73 13.07 -12.73 -10.68
N LYS A 74 12.49 -13.46 -9.72
CA LYS A 74 12.97 -14.82 -9.38
C LYS A 74 12.87 -15.78 -10.56
N ARG A 75 11.77 -15.74 -11.32
CA ARG A 75 11.59 -16.59 -12.52
C ARG A 75 12.66 -16.33 -13.57
N SER A 76 12.95 -15.06 -13.84
CA SER A 76 14.00 -14.67 -14.79
C SER A 76 15.38 -15.19 -14.36
N PHE A 77 15.69 -15.11 -13.06
CA PHE A 77 16.95 -15.61 -12.52
C PHE A 77 17.07 -17.14 -12.60
N HIS A 78 16.04 -17.88 -12.17
CA HIS A 78 16.04 -19.34 -12.25
C HIS A 78 16.13 -19.84 -13.70
N ALA A 79 15.53 -19.15 -14.66
CA ALA A 79 15.65 -19.47 -16.09
C ALA A 79 17.10 -19.29 -16.58
N SER A 80 17.76 -18.19 -16.22
CA SER A 80 19.17 -17.97 -16.54
C SER A 80 20.10 -19.01 -15.90
N LEU A 81 19.85 -19.41 -14.65
CA LEU A 81 20.63 -20.46 -13.99
C LEU A 81 20.46 -21.83 -14.67
N ALA A 82 19.25 -22.18 -15.11
CA ALA A 82 18.99 -23.45 -15.80
C ALA A 82 19.73 -23.55 -17.15
N GLN A 83 19.94 -22.42 -17.84
CA GLN A 83 20.74 -22.39 -19.07
C GLN A 83 22.24 -22.57 -18.79
N ILE A 84 22.78 -21.87 -17.78
CA ILE A 84 24.20 -22.01 -17.38
C ILE A 84 24.50 -23.46 -16.96
N GLN A 85 23.56 -24.10 -16.24
CA GLN A 85 23.73 -25.49 -15.80
C GLN A 85 23.68 -26.50 -16.96
N SER A 86 22.96 -26.21 -18.05
CA SER A 86 22.87 -27.10 -19.22
C SER A 86 24.14 -27.09 -20.08
N ASP A 87 24.88 -25.97 -20.09
CA ASP A 87 26.16 -25.84 -20.80
C ASP A 87 27.33 -26.47 -20.01
N SER A 88 27.13 -26.66 -18.71
CA SER A 88 28.09 -27.25 -17.77
C SER A 88 28.03 -28.78 -17.77
N SER A 89 28.29 -29.42 -18.91
CA SER A 89 28.46 -30.88 -19.01
C SER A 89 29.83 -31.37 -18.46
N ILE A 90 30.40 -30.73 -17.43
CA ILE A 90 31.66 -31.16 -16.80
C ILE A 90 31.49 -31.33 -15.28
N LYS A 91 31.96 -32.50 -14.87
CA LYS A 91 31.89 -33.24 -13.59
C LYS A 91 32.32 -32.47 -12.33
N ASP A 92 31.69 -32.86 -11.22
CA ASP A 92 32.20 -32.86 -9.83
C ASP A 92 33.17 -31.75 -9.41
N GLU A 93 32.64 -30.65 -8.89
CA GLU A 93 33.10 -30.04 -7.63
C GLU A 93 31.98 -29.13 -7.12
N LEU A 94 31.63 -29.23 -5.83
CA LEU A 94 30.52 -28.57 -5.11
C LEU A 94 29.90 -27.35 -5.84
N PRO A 95 28.63 -27.39 -6.28
CA PRO A 95 28.05 -26.29 -7.03
C PRO A 95 27.89 -25.09 -6.10
N ALA A 96 28.80 -24.12 -6.20
CA ALA A 96 28.62 -22.80 -5.65
C ALA A 96 27.43 -22.16 -6.39
N VAL A 97 26.22 -22.42 -5.91
CA VAL A 97 24.99 -21.78 -6.39
C VAL A 97 25.24 -20.28 -6.41
N PRO A 98 25.30 -19.63 -7.59
CA PRO A 98 25.57 -18.21 -7.65
C PRO A 98 24.46 -17.49 -6.89
N LEU A 99 24.84 -16.78 -5.82
CA LEU A 99 23.90 -15.98 -5.03
C LEU A 99 23.25 -14.95 -5.93
N PHE A 100 21.91 -14.92 -5.93
CA PHE A 100 21.12 -13.90 -6.60
C PHE A 100 21.53 -12.51 -6.10
N ARG A 101 22.25 -11.75 -6.93
CA ARG A 101 22.52 -10.33 -6.69
C ARG A 101 21.50 -9.49 -7.45
N PRO A 102 20.48 -8.93 -6.78
CA PRO A 102 19.54 -8.02 -7.44
C PRO A 102 20.28 -6.83 -8.02
N THR A 103 19.95 -6.47 -9.25
CA THR A 103 20.52 -5.29 -9.91
C THR A 103 20.03 -4.01 -9.22
N PHE A 104 20.79 -2.92 -9.32
CA PHE A 104 20.49 -1.65 -8.64
C PHE A 104 19.09 -1.11 -9.02
N SER A 105 18.70 -1.25 -10.29
CA SER A 105 17.36 -0.88 -10.78
C SER A 105 16.24 -1.70 -10.15
N GLN A 106 16.43 -3.01 -9.98
CA GLN A 106 15.45 -3.88 -9.32
C GLN A 106 15.27 -3.51 -7.85
N HIS A 107 16.37 -3.19 -7.16
CA HIS A 107 16.34 -2.76 -5.77
C HIS A 107 15.62 -1.42 -5.59
N LEU A 108 15.84 -0.46 -6.50
CA LEU A 108 15.18 0.85 -6.49
C LEU A 108 13.66 0.73 -6.67
N VAL A 109 13.19 -0.08 -7.62
CA VAL A 109 11.76 -0.28 -7.84
C VAL A 109 11.10 -0.91 -6.60
N ARG A 110 11.76 -1.90 -5.99
CA ARG A 110 11.26 -2.55 -4.77
C ARG A 110 11.17 -1.58 -3.58
N SER A 111 12.16 -0.71 -3.40
CA SER A 111 12.12 0.29 -2.32
C SER A 111 11.04 1.36 -2.53
N ILE A 112 10.75 1.73 -3.77
CA ILE A 112 9.64 2.64 -4.10
C ILE A 112 8.30 2.02 -3.71
N PHE A 113 8.03 0.78 -4.12
CA PHE A 113 6.79 0.08 -3.73
C PHE A 113 6.64 -0.01 -2.21
N TYR A 114 7.72 -0.35 -1.50
CA TYR A 114 7.73 -0.40 -0.04
C TYR A 114 7.39 0.95 0.59
N THR A 115 8.00 2.03 0.11
CA THR A 115 7.80 3.39 0.66
C THR A 115 6.37 3.87 0.45
N ILE A 116 5.78 3.61 -0.72
CA ILE A 116 4.37 3.94 -1.01
C ILE A 116 3.42 3.15 -0.11
N GLN A 117 3.66 1.84 0.06
CA GLN A 117 2.85 0.99 0.94
C GLN A 117 2.94 1.46 2.40
N PHE A 118 4.14 1.76 2.88
CA PHE A 118 4.38 2.29 4.21
C PHE A 118 3.67 3.62 4.40
N GLY A 119 3.90 4.62 3.54
CA GLY A 119 3.26 5.92 3.63
C GLY A 119 1.74 5.85 3.62
N THR A 120 1.16 5.01 2.75
CA THR A 120 -0.28 4.83 2.67
C THR A 120 -0.85 4.14 3.91
N ALA A 121 -0.15 3.14 4.46
CA ALA A 121 -0.56 2.49 5.71
C ALA A 121 -0.56 3.47 6.88
N TYR A 122 0.41 4.39 6.95
CA TYR A 122 0.43 5.44 7.98
C TYR A 122 -0.73 6.42 7.84
N ILE A 123 -1.08 6.83 6.62
CA ILE A 123 -2.28 7.65 6.38
C ILE A 123 -3.54 6.93 6.88
N LEU A 124 -3.70 5.65 6.56
CA LEU A 124 -4.85 4.85 7.01
C LEU A 124 -4.89 4.66 8.53
N MET A 125 -3.72 4.52 9.17
CA MET A 125 -3.62 4.46 10.63
C MET A 125 -4.01 5.80 11.27
N LEU A 126 -3.52 6.92 10.74
CA LEU A 126 -3.93 8.26 11.20
C LEU A 126 -5.44 8.46 11.04
N LEU A 127 -6.02 8.00 9.94
CA LEU A 127 -7.47 8.01 9.75
C LEU A 127 -8.20 7.08 10.73
N GLY A 128 -7.64 5.92 11.06
CA GLY A 128 -8.20 5.03 12.08
C GLY A 128 -8.19 5.65 13.48
N MET A 129 -7.16 6.42 13.80
CA MET A 129 -7.04 7.16 15.07
C MET A 129 -8.04 8.31 15.20
N THR A 130 -8.79 8.66 14.13
CA THR A 130 -9.91 9.61 14.25
C THR A 130 -11.11 9.03 15.00
N TYR A 131 -11.11 7.71 15.28
CA TYR A 131 -12.18 6.97 15.97
C TYR A 131 -13.59 7.22 15.41
N ASN A 132 -13.68 7.61 14.13
CA ASN A 132 -14.95 7.80 13.44
C ASN A 132 -15.44 6.45 12.89
N GLY A 133 -16.64 6.03 13.31
CA GLY A 133 -17.23 4.77 12.89
C GLY A 133 -17.29 4.62 11.37
N TYR A 134 -17.73 5.66 10.64
CA TYR A 134 -17.86 5.60 9.17
C TYR A 134 -16.53 5.37 8.46
N ILE A 135 -15.46 6.03 8.91
CA ILE A 135 -14.12 5.86 8.34
C ILE A 135 -13.58 4.46 8.66
N LEU A 136 -13.77 3.96 9.88
CA LEU A 136 -13.36 2.60 10.25
C LEU A 136 -14.10 1.54 9.42
N PHE A 137 -15.42 1.67 9.24
CA PHE A 137 -16.18 0.78 8.37
C PHE A 137 -15.70 0.87 6.92
N ALA A 138 -15.39 2.06 6.42
CA ALA A 138 -14.84 2.25 5.08
C ALA A 138 -13.48 1.55 4.90
N ILE A 139 -12.60 1.58 5.91
CA ILE A 139 -11.31 0.89 5.89
C ILE A 139 -11.51 -0.63 5.83
N PHE A 140 -12.34 -1.19 6.71
CA PHE A 140 -12.62 -2.63 6.72
C PHE A 140 -13.30 -3.09 5.45
N PHE A 141 -14.31 -2.35 4.97
CA PHE A 141 -15.02 -2.66 3.74
C PHE A 141 -14.10 -2.55 2.51
N GLY A 142 -13.27 -1.50 2.43
CA GLY A 142 -12.27 -1.36 1.37
C GLY A 142 -11.24 -2.49 1.39
N GLY A 143 -10.82 -2.95 2.57
CA GLY A 143 -9.93 -4.09 2.71
C GLY A 143 -10.56 -5.40 2.25
N PHE A 144 -11.83 -5.62 2.61
CA PHE A 144 -12.60 -6.77 2.16
C PHE A 144 -12.78 -6.78 0.63
N VAL A 145 -13.24 -5.67 0.05
CA VAL A 145 -13.43 -5.54 -1.40
C VAL A 145 -12.09 -5.63 -2.14
N GLY A 146 -11.05 -4.95 -1.66
CA GLY A 146 -9.72 -4.98 -2.27
C GLY A 146 -9.12 -6.39 -2.25
N TYR A 147 -9.28 -7.11 -1.14
CA TYR A 147 -8.90 -8.52 -1.08
C TYR A 147 -9.71 -9.36 -2.07
N LEU A 148 -11.04 -9.21 -2.11
CA LEU A 148 -11.91 -9.97 -3.00
C LEU A 148 -11.59 -9.77 -4.48
N LEU A 149 -11.43 -8.51 -4.93
CA LEU A 149 -11.14 -8.18 -6.32
C LEU A 149 -9.81 -8.79 -6.72
N CYS A 150 -8.77 -8.43 -5.99
CA CYS A 150 -7.44 -8.80 -6.39
C CYS A 150 -7.16 -10.30 -6.12
N ALA A 151 -7.88 -10.95 -5.18
CA ALA A 151 -7.78 -12.41 -4.94
C ALA A 151 -8.44 -13.19 -6.06
N ARG A 152 -9.56 -12.69 -6.61
CA ARG A 152 -10.19 -13.28 -7.79
C ARG A 152 -9.28 -13.21 -9.00
N ASP A 153 -8.59 -12.10 -9.23
CA ASP A 153 -7.64 -11.98 -10.35
C ASP A 153 -6.50 -13.00 -10.30
N THR A 154 -6.17 -13.53 -9.10
CA THR A 154 -5.18 -14.62 -8.96
C THR A 154 -5.79 -16.01 -9.21
N ALA A 155 -7.11 -16.16 -9.07
CA ALA A 155 -7.82 -17.42 -9.24
C ALA A 155 -8.42 -17.58 -10.65
N THR A 156 -8.68 -16.49 -11.38
CA THR A 156 -9.06 -16.50 -12.79
C THR A 156 -7.82 -16.54 -13.68
N ASP A 157 -6.99 -17.56 -13.51
CA ASP A 157 -6.20 -18.08 -14.63
C ASP A 157 -7.14 -19.07 -15.32
N HIS A 158 -7.84 -18.60 -16.37
CA HIS A 158 -8.69 -19.47 -17.15
C HIS A 158 -7.77 -20.49 -17.81
N GLY A 159 -7.80 -21.71 -17.28
CA GLY A 159 -7.20 -22.88 -17.89
C GLY A 159 -7.87 -23.17 -19.22
N ASP A 160 -7.35 -22.53 -20.26
CA ASP A 160 -7.51 -22.94 -21.65
C ASP A 160 -6.19 -22.67 -22.40
N ASP A 161 -5.15 -23.37 -21.93
CA ASP A 161 -4.16 -24.00 -22.80
C ASP A 161 -3.54 -25.15 -22.02
N SER A 162 -4.05 -26.35 -22.28
CA SER A 162 -3.35 -27.57 -21.94
C SER A 162 -1.99 -27.57 -22.65
N ALA A 163 -0.94 -27.85 -21.88
CA ALA A 163 0.41 -28.26 -22.29
C ALA A 163 1.46 -27.15 -22.55
N ALA A 164 2.06 -26.65 -21.46
CA ALA A 164 3.53 -26.67 -21.31
C ALA A 164 3.89 -26.30 -19.85
N GLY A 165 4.26 -27.31 -19.07
CA GLY A 165 4.38 -27.20 -17.62
C GLY A 165 5.44 -26.21 -17.11
N ARG A 166 5.18 -25.68 -15.91
CA ARG A 166 6.18 -25.57 -14.84
C ARG A 166 5.56 -25.08 -13.54
N GLY A 167 5.65 -25.94 -12.53
CA GLY A 167 6.09 -25.54 -11.19
C GLY A 167 5.05 -24.85 -10.33
N GLU A 168 4.28 -25.68 -9.63
CA GLU A 168 3.83 -25.43 -8.27
C GLU A 168 4.86 -24.59 -7.49
N CYS A 169 4.38 -23.50 -6.91
CA CYS A 169 4.88 -22.89 -5.68
C CYS A 169 3.71 -22.11 -5.07
N CYS A 170 2.81 -22.85 -4.43
CA CYS A 170 1.92 -22.29 -3.43
C CYS A 170 2.74 -22.01 -2.15
N VAL A 171 2.45 -20.87 -1.52
CA VAL A 171 2.99 -20.44 -0.22
C VAL A 171 2.59 -21.42 0.87
#